data_AF-A0A357N7U3-F1
#
_entry.id   AF-A0A357N7U3-F1
#
_cell.length_a   1.000
_cell.length_b   1.000
_cell.length_c   1.000
_cell.angle_alpha   90.00
_cell.angle_beta   90.00
_cell.angle_gamma   90.00
#
_symmetry.space_group_name_H-M   'P 1'
#
loop_
_entity.id
_entity.type
_entity.pdbx_description
1 polymer ?
#
loop_
_entity_poly.entity_id
_entity_poly.type
_entity_poly.pdbx_seq_one_letter_code
_entity_poly.pdbx_strand_id
1 'polypeptide(L)'
;MKIQHLFEEISGDLSKVEAGLRQFALSQEKTLTGIGTHLLRAGGKRLRPALFLLSAKTQVYDPERLVPVAVALELIHTASLVHDDVID
;
A
#
# COMPACT_ATOMS: atom_id res chain seq x y z
N MET A 1 18.76 11.32 12.97
CA MET A 1 17.70 10.29 13.07
C MET A 1 17.97 9.23 12.00
N LYS A 2 18.14 7.95 12.36
CA LYS A 2 18.32 6.88 11.35
C LYS A 2 16.97 6.57 10.72
N ILE A 3 16.95 6.32 9.40
CA ILE A 3 15.73 5.99 8.64
C ILE A 3 14.94 4.84 9.28
N GLN A 4 15.61 3.82 9.84
CA GLN A 4 14.93 2.70 10.49
C GLN A 4 13.97 3.10 11.61
N HIS A 5 14.33 4.07 12.45
CA HIS A 5 13.46 4.52 13.54
C HIS A 5 12.17 5.20 13.05
N LEU A 6 12.20 5.78 11.85
CA LEU A 6 11.03 6.44 11.27
C LEU A 6 9.94 5.41 10.90
N PHE A 7 10.33 4.23 10.42
CA PHE A 7 9.40 3.19 10.02
C PHE A 7 8.87 2.37 11.21
N GLU A 8 9.55 2.38 12.35
CA GLU A 8 9.10 1.68 13.57
C GLU A 8 7.72 2.18 14.02
N GLU A 9 7.50 3.50 14.02
CA GLU A 9 6.26 4.15 14.49
C GLU A 9 5.00 3.87 13.65
N ILE A 10 5.19 3.43 12.41
CA ILE A 10 4.11 3.14 11.45
C ILE A 10 4.09 1.67 11.02
N SER A 11 4.98 0.84 11.55
CA SER A 11 5.10 -0.59 11.19
C SER A 11 3.79 -1.37 11.34
N GLY A 12 3.06 -1.11 12.43
CA GLY A 12 1.75 -1.70 12.68
C GLY A 12 0.70 -1.26 11.66
N ASP A 13 0.72 0.00 11.24
CA ASP A 13 -0.23 0.52 10.25
C ASP A 13 0.13 0.09 8.83
N LEU A 14 1.42 0.00 8.50
CA LEU A 14 1.89 -0.60 7.24
C LEU A 14 1.46 -2.06 7.13
N SER A 15 1.44 -2.81 8.24
CA SER A 15 0.93 -4.18 8.25
C SER A 15 -0.57 -4.24 7.93
N LYS A 16 -1.35 -3.24 8.39
CA LYS A 16 -2.78 -3.11 8.01
C LYS A 16 -2.94 -2.72 6.54
N VAL A 17 -2.07 -1.86 6.01
CA VAL A 17 -2.04 -1.51 4.58
C VAL A 17 -1.79 -2.76 3.74
N GLU A 18 -0.83 -3.60 4.11
CA GLU A 18 -0.58 -4.88 3.43
C GLU A 18 -1.81 -5.80 3.44
N ALA A 19 -2.50 -5.90 4.57
CA ALA A 19 -3.73 -6.67 4.66
C ALA A 19 -4.84 -6.11 3.74
N GLY A 20 -5.00 -4.78 3.74
CA GLY A 20 -5.97 -4.09 2.87
C GLY A 20 -5.67 -4.31 1.40
N LEU A 21 -4.42 -4.17 0.97
CA LEU A 21 -4.02 -4.43 -0.42
C LEU A 21 -4.37 -5.86 -0.85
N ARG A 22 -4.06 -6.85 -0.02
CA ARG A 22 -4.41 -8.26 -0.30
C ARG A 22 -5.90 -8.48 -0.45
N GLN A 23 -6.72 -7.79 0.34
CA GLN A 23 -8.18 -7.87 0.23
C GLN A 23 -8.66 -7.31 -1.12
N PHE A 24 -8.10 -6.20 -1.58
CA PHE A 24 -8.46 -5.59 -2.87
C PHE A 24 -7.99 -6.35 -4.10
N ALA A 25 -7.01 -7.25 -3.96
CA ALA A 25 -6.61 -8.15 -5.04
C ALA A 25 -7.58 -9.31 -5.28
N LEU A 26 -8.58 -9.52 -4.42
CA LEU A 26 -9.57 -10.57 -4.59
C LEU A 26 -10.71 -10.11 -5.51
N SER A 27 -11.07 -10.94 -6.47
CA SER A 27 -12.16 -10.72 -7.42
C SER A 27 -13.02 -11.99 -7.54
N GLN A 28 -14.26 -11.84 -8.02
CA GLN A 28 -15.08 -12.99 -8.39
C GLN A 28 -14.50 -13.74 -9.60
N GLU A 29 -13.71 -13.04 -10.42
CA GLU A 29 -13.02 -13.63 -11.56
C GLU A 29 -11.63 -14.14 -11.11
N LYS A 30 -11.34 -15.40 -11.44
CA LYS A 30 -10.16 -16.12 -10.95
C LYS A 30 -8.86 -15.59 -11.53
N THR A 31 -8.86 -15.18 -12.80
CA THR A 31 -7.70 -14.63 -13.52
C THR A 31 -7.24 -13.32 -12.88
N LEU A 32 -8.15 -12.39 -12.64
CA LEU A 32 -7.97 -11.11 -11.96
C LEU A 32 -7.45 -11.34 -10.54
N THR A 33 -8.01 -12.31 -9.82
CA THR A 33 -7.49 -12.68 -8.49
C THR A 33 -6.05 -13.17 -8.57
N GLY A 34 -5.74 -14.02 -9.56
CA GLY A 34 -4.39 -14.53 -9.80
C GLY A 34 -3.39 -13.42 -10.12
N ILE A 35 -3.75 -12.53 -11.06
CA ILE A 35 -2.93 -11.38 -11.48
C ILE A 35 -2.73 -10.42 -10.30
N GLY A 36 -3.81 -9.98 -9.65
CA GLY A 36 -3.74 -9.04 -8.52
C GLY A 36 -2.92 -9.59 -7.37
N THR A 37 -3.10 -10.87 -7.02
CA THR A 37 -2.30 -11.51 -5.97
C THR A 37 -0.82 -11.61 -6.36
N HIS A 38 -0.52 -11.90 -7.62
CA HIS A 38 0.85 -11.96 -8.12
C HIS A 38 1.55 -10.59 -8.04
N LEU A 39 0.90 -9.54 -8.55
CA LEU A 39 1.42 -8.16 -8.52
C LEU A 39 1.73 -7.71 -7.09
N LEU A 40 0.84 -7.98 -6.14
CA LEU A 40 1.08 -7.59 -4.74
C LEU A 40 2.14 -8.45 -4.05
N ARG A 41 2.27 -9.73 -4.41
CA ARG A 41 3.29 -10.65 -3.87
C ARG A 41 4.71 -10.32 -4.32
N ALA A 42 4.87 -9.69 -5.48
CA ALA A 42 6.18 -9.18 -5.93
C ALA A 42 6.80 -8.20 -4.92
N GLY A 43 5.96 -7.66 -4.01
CA GLY A 43 6.39 -6.78 -2.93
C GLY A 43 6.60 -5.36 -3.43
N GLY A 44 6.98 -4.48 -2.53
CA GLY A 44 7.30 -3.10 -2.85
C GLY A 44 7.87 -2.40 -1.63
N LYS A 45 8.54 -1.26 -1.86
CA LYS A 45 9.14 -0.48 -0.77
C LYS A 45 8.08 0.22 0.11
N ARG A 46 6.81 0.23 -0.34
CA ARG A 46 5.67 0.92 0.30
C ARG A 46 5.98 2.35 0.72
N LEU A 47 6.80 3.03 -0.08
CA LEU A 47 7.28 4.36 0.23
C LEU A 47 6.13 5.38 0.23
N ARG A 48 5.14 5.22 -0.67
CA ARG A 48 3.97 6.11 -0.75
C ARG A 48 3.06 5.97 0.48
N PRO A 49 2.61 4.77 0.88
CA PRO A 49 1.92 4.55 2.16
C PRO A 49 2.69 5.09 3.36
N ALA A 50 3.99 4.81 3.43
CA ALA A 50 4.82 5.23 4.55
C ALA A 50 4.91 6.75 4.66
N LEU A 51 5.18 7.46 3.56
CA LEU A 51 5.24 8.92 3.53
C LEU A 51 3.91 9.55 3.92
N PHE A 52 2.79 8.99 3.45
CA PHE A 52 1.45 9.46 3.84
C PHE A 52 1.20 9.29 5.34
N LEU A 53 1.42 8.09 5.89
CA LEU A 53 1.20 7.79 7.31
C LEU A 53 2.09 8.65 8.21
N LEU A 54 3.36 8.83 7.86
CA LEU A 54 4.30 9.69 8.59
C LEU A 54 3.87 11.15 8.55
N SER A 55 3.40 11.64 7.40
CA SER A 55 2.90 13.00 7.28
C SER A 55 1.67 13.21 8.17
N ALA A 56 0.78 12.22 8.25
CA ALA A 56 -0.41 12.27 9.09
C ALA A 56 -0.11 12.30 10.60
N LYS A 57 1.08 11.86 11.06
CA LYS A 57 1.51 11.97 12.46
C LYS A 57 1.63 13.42 12.94
N THR A 58 1.70 14.39 12.04
CA THR A 58 1.73 15.82 12.37
C THR A 58 0.35 16.40 12.70
N GLN A 59 -0.71 15.61 12.56
CA GLN A 59 -2.11 15.96 12.81
C GLN A 59 -2.78 14.91 13.71
N VAL A 60 -4.10 14.97 13.86
CA VAL A 60 -4.85 13.92 14.56
C VAL A 60 -4.70 12.60 13.80
N TYR A 61 -4.04 11.63 14.43
CA TYR A 61 -3.73 10.34 13.83
C TYR A 61 -4.84 9.32 14.12
N ASP A 62 -5.65 9.05 13.10
CA ASP A 62 -6.71 8.05 13.14
C ASP A 62 -6.43 6.93 12.13
N PRO A 63 -5.88 5.78 12.56
CA PRO A 63 -5.57 4.66 11.68
C PRO A 63 -6.78 4.14 10.89
N GLU A 64 -7.99 4.19 11.46
CA GLU A 64 -9.18 3.65 10.79
C GLU A 64 -9.54 4.46 9.54
N ARG A 65 -9.23 5.76 9.55
CA ARG A 65 -9.42 6.66 8.41
C ARG A 65 -8.21 6.71 7.48
N LEU A 66 -7.00 6.61 8.04
CA LEU A 66 -5.76 6.79 7.31
C LEU A 66 -5.35 5.53 6.52
N VAL A 67 -5.53 4.33 7.08
CA VAL A 67 -5.14 3.09 6.40
C VAL A 67 -5.87 2.90 5.06
N PRO A 68 -7.20 3.10 4.94
CA PRO A 68 -7.88 3.00 3.65
C PRO A 68 -7.32 3.95 2.58
N VAL A 69 -6.92 5.16 2.96
CA VAL A 69 -6.30 6.14 2.05
C VAL A 69 -4.92 5.67 1.61
N ALA A 70 -4.10 5.17 2.55
CA ALA A 70 -2.79 4.60 2.25
C ALA A 70 -2.87 3.39 1.29
N VAL A 71 -3.89 2.53 1.47
CA VAL A 71 -4.19 1.43 0.54
C VAL A 71 -4.56 1.95 -0.83
N ALA A 72 -5.48 2.92 -0.93
CA ALA A 72 -5.87 3.51 -2.21
C ALA A 72 -4.68 4.14 -2.96
N LEU A 73 -3.80 4.84 -2.25
CA LEU A 73 -2.57 5.41 -2.83
C LEU A 73 -1.67 4.36 -3.47
N GLU A 74 -1.45 3.23 -2.79
CA GLU A 74 -0.60 2.16 -3.32
C GLU A 74 -1.28 1.38 -4.45
N LEU A 75 -2.61 1.25 -4.44
CA LEU A 75 -3.36 0.68 -5.56
C LEU A 75 -3.21 1.54 -6.83
N ILE A 76 -3.36 2.87 -6.71
CA ILE A 76 -3.17 3.81 -7.83
C ILE A 76 -1.73 3.71 -8.36
N HIS A 77 -0.75 3.65 -7.46
CA HIS A 77 0.64 3.46 -7.85
C HIS A 77 0.86 2.14 -8.60
N THR A 78 0.29 1.05 -8.11
CA THR A 78 0.43 -0.27 -8.73
C THR A 78 -0.23 -0.28 -10.11
N ALA A 79 -1.40 0.36 -10.26
CA ALA A 79 -2.06 0.53 -11.54
C ALA A 79 -1.20 1.32 -12.55
N SER A 80 -0.54 2.39 -12.11
CA SER A 80 0.36 3.15 -12.98
C SER A 80 1.53 2.29 -13.47
N LEU A 81 2.17 1.52 -12.58
CA LEU A 81 3.27 0.62 -12.98
C LEU A 81 2.85 -0.41 -14.01
N VAL A 82 1.69 -1.06 -13.82
CA VAL A 82 1.19 -2.05 -14.78
C VAL A 82 0.92 -1.41 -16.14
N HIS A 83 0.41 -0.18 -16.16
CA HIS A 83 0.17 0.54 -17.41
C HIS A 83 1.47 0.99 -18.08
N ASP A 84 2.44 1.47 -17.30
CA ASP A 84 3.77 1.85 -17.78
C ASP A 84 4.47 0.64 -18.43
N ASP A 85 4.48 -0.52 -17.75
CA ASP A 85 5.07 -1.77 -18.24
C ASP A 85 4.43 -2.35 -19.53
N VAL A 86 3.21 -1.90 -19.88
CA VAL A 86 2.52 -2.31 -21.12
C VAL A 86 2.79 -1.33 -22.26
N ILE A 87 3.01 -0.05 -21.93
CA ILE A 87 3.34 1.00 -22.90
C ILE A 87 4.80 0.88 -23.33
N ASP A 88 5.69 0.54 -22.39
CA ASP A 88 7.12 0.27 -22.61
C ASP A 88 7.37 -1.11 -23.25
#